data_AF-A0A1I6YY59-F1
#
_entry.id   AF-A0A1I6YY59-F1
#
_cell.length_a   1.000
_cell.length_b   1.000
_cell.length_c   1.000
_cell.angle_alpha   90.00
_cell.angle_beta   90.00
_cell.angle_gamma   90.00
#
_symmetry.space_group_name_H-M   'P 1'
#
loop_
_entity.id
_entity.type
_entity.pdbx_description
1 polymer ?
#
loop_
_entity_poly.entity_id
_entity_poly.type
_entity_poly.pdbx_seq_one_letter_code
_entity_poly.pdbx_strand_id
1 'polypeptide(L)'
;MNEKFTAIIAEEGISLYRLAKETGIPYTTLNELYNGKKDINNCAAETVYKLNAYLERSFEELLNDVCLFDGYSGKYKGYTYLWKYEASNVVLYIKKNGAYEEIHREKWIYVPVHPRKLREMLTETIIDAYDHKKKVEEELCRLTI
;
A
#
# COMPACT_ATOMS: atom_id res chain seq x y z
N MET A 1 1.36 10.47 -2.62
CA MET A 1 0.98 11.88 -2.80
C MET A 1 -0.47 12.00 -2.36
N ASN A 2 -0.89 13.10 -1.72
CA ASN A 2 -2.24 13.23 -1.15
C ASN A 2 -3.31 13.54 -2.22
N GLU A 3 -3.38 12.71 -3.27
CA GLU A 3 -4.14 12.99 -4.50
C GLU A 3 -5.63 13.21 -4.22
N LYS A 4 -6.23 12.37 -3.38
CA LYS A 4 -7.65 12.50 -3.00
C LYS A 4 -7.92 13.83 -2.29
N PHE A 5 -7.10 14.19 -1.30
CA PHE A 5 -7.21 15.48 -0.60
C PHE A 5 -7.05 16.67 -1.57
N THR A 6 -6.04 16.67 -2.43
CA THR A 6 -5.82 17.76 -3.39
C THR A 6 -6.97 17.90 -4.38
N ALA A 7 -7.57 16.77 -4.80
CA ALA A 7 -8.71 16.77 -5.70
C ALA A 7 -9.96 17.38 -5.04
N ILE A 8 -10.25 17.02 -3.78
CA ILE A 8 -11.38 17.58 -3.01
C ILE A 8 -11.23 19.10 -2.86
N ILE A 9 -10.03 19.58 -2.48
CA ILE A 9 -9.78 21.01 -2.33
C ILE A 9 -9.98 21.77 -3.65
N ALA A 10 -9.58 21.16 -4.78
CA ALA A 10 -9.78 21.74 -6.11
C ALA A 10 -11.26 21.72 -6.53
N GLU A 11 -11.99 20.64 -6.26
CA GLU A 11 -13.43 20.48 -6.54
C GLU A 11 -14.27 21.52 -5.80
N GLU A 12 -13.98 21.76 -4.53
CA GLU A 12 -14.74 22.69 -3.68
C GLU A 12 -14.29 24.15 -3.82
N GLY A 13 -13.17 24.41 -4.52
CA GLY A 13 -12.64 25.76 -4.75
C GLY A 13 -12.18 26.45 -3.45
N ILE A 14 -11.75 25.68 -2.45
CA ILE A 14 -11.39 26.20 -1.12
C ILE A 14 -9.91 26.57 -1.09
N SER A 15 -9.59 27.78 -0.62
CA SER A 15 -8.19 28.16 -0.39
C SER A 15 -7.65 27.53 0.89
N LEU A 16 -6.36 27.17 0.89
CA LEU A 16 -5.69 26.66 2.10
C LEU A 16 -5.73 27.65 3.28
N TYR A 17 -5.80 28.95 3.00
CA TYR A 17 -5.98 29.97 4.03
C TYR A 17 -7.36 29.89 4.68
N ARG A 18 -8.42 29.77 3.87
CA ARG A 18 -9.79 29.60 4.38
C ARG A 18 -9.91 28.30 5.20
N LEU A 19 -9.37 27.22 4.65
CA LEU A 19 -9.32 25.92 5.32
C LEU A 19 -8.60 26.02 6.68
N ALA A 20 -7.44 26.69 6.75
CA ALA A 20 -6.71 26.90 8.00
C ALA A 20 -7.54 27.67 9.04
N LYS A 21 -8.19 28.75 8.61
CA LYS A 21 -8.98 29.62 9.47
C LYS A 21 -10.21 28.91 10.03
N GLU A 22 -10.92 28.14 9.20
CA GLU A 22 -12.19 27.51 9.57
C GLU A 22 -11.98 26.18 10.34
N THR A 23 -10.90 25.45 10.06
CA THR A 23 -10.58 24.19 10.76
C THR A 23 -9.69 24.36 12.00
N GLY A 24 -8.98 25.50 12.11
CA GLY A 24 -7.95 25.72 13.11
C GLY A 24 -6.68 24.88 12.88
N ILE A 25 -6.54 24.21 11.74
CA ILE A 25 -5.31 23.50 11.36
C ILE A 25 -4.28 24.55 10.90
N PRO A 26 -3.02 24.49 11.36
CA PRO A 26 -1.99 25.42 10.90
C PRO A 26 -1.85 25.42 9.37
N TYR A 27 -1.79 26.61 8.76
CA TYR A 27 -1.60 26.76 7.32
C TYR A 27 -0.37 25.99 6.82
N THR A 28 0.71 25.99 7.59
CA THR A 28 1.94 25.25 7.26
C THR A 28 1.67 23.75 7.11
N THR A 29 0.88 23.15 7.99
CA THR A 29 0.47 21.75 7.91
C THR A 29 -0.37 21.49 6.66
N LEU A 30 -1.36 22.34 6.37
CA LEU A 30 -2.18 22.19 5.17
C LEU A 30 -1.37 22.36 3.88
N ASN A 31 -0.41 23.27 3.87
CA ASN A 31 0.49 23.48 2.75
C ASN A 31 1.44 22.30 2.54
N GLU A 32 1.95 21.69 3.61
CA GLU A 32 2.74 20.45 3.53
C GLU A 32 1.92 19.27 3.03
N LEU A 33 0.65 19.16 3.44
CA LEU A 33 -0.29 18.17 2.94
C LEU A 33 -0.57 18.38 1.45
N TYR A 34 -0.90 19.60 1.04
CA TYR A 34 -1.24 19.92 -0.35
C TYR A 34 -0.07 19.66 -1.30
N ASN A 35 1.16 19.99 -0.89
CA ASN A 35 2.36 19.76 -1.69
C ASN A 35 2.98 18.36 -1.51
N GLY A 36 2.31 17.46 -0.79
CA GLY A 36 2.77 16.08 -0.57
C GLY A 36 4.04 15.95 0.26
N LYS A 37 4.47 17.00 0.98
CA LYS A 37 5.60 16.95 1.93
C LYS A 37 5.25 16.15 3.19
N LYS A 38 3.97 16.13 3.54
CA LYS A 38 3.42 15.33 4.65
C LYS A 38 2.36 14.39 4.10
N ASP A 39 2.40 13.13 4.51
CA ASP A 39 1.36 12.15 4.20
C ASP A 39 0.16 12.35 5.14
N ILE A 40 -1.04 12.48 4.57
CA ILE A 40 -2.28 12.61 5.35
C ILE A 40 -2.52 11.40 6.26
N ASN A 41 -2.06 10.21 5.88
CA ASN A 41 -2.19 8.99 6.68
C ASN A 41 -1.31 9.03 7.95
N ASN A 42 -0.29 9.89 7.97
CA ASN A 42 0.63 10.07 9.09
C ASN A 42 0.31 11.32 9.93
N CYS A 43 -0.81 11.99 9.68
CA CYS A 43 -1.28 13.08 10.51
C CYS A 43 -1.85 12.57 11.84
N ALA A 44 -1.87 13.45 12.84
CA ALA A 44 -2.65 13.20 14.04
C ALA A 44 -4.12 12.97 13.64
N ALA A 45 -4.76 11.98 14.25
CA ALA A 45 -6.15 11.64 13.96
C ALA A 45 -7.05 12.89 14.02
N GLU A 46 -6.86 13.75 15.01
CA GLU A 46 -7.59 15.02 15.16
C GLU A 46 -7.52 15.90 13.90
N THR A 47 -6.36 15.99 13.23
CA THR A 47 -6.22 16.74 11.98
C THR A 47 -7.11 16.15 10.88
N VAL A 48 -7.12 14.82 10.76
CA VAL A 48 -7.95 14.13 9.75
C VAL A 48 -9.43 14.30 10.08
N TYR A 49 -9.84 14.19 11.36
CA TYR A 49 -11.22 14.43 11.79
C TYR A 49 -11.69 15.86 11.48
N LYS A 50 -10.85 16.87 11.71
CA LYS A 50 -11.17 18.27 11.38
C LYS A 50 -11.36 18.48 9.88
N LEU A 51 -10.51 17.86 9.05
CA LEU A 51 -10.66 17.89 7.59
C LEU A 51 -11.93 17.18 7.13
N ASN A 52 -12.18 15.96 7.62
CA ASN A 52 -13.39 15.19 7.35
C ASN A 52 -14.66 15.96 7.71
N ALA A 53 -14.72 16.56 8.90
CA ALA A 53 -15.88 17.33 9.36
C ALA A 53 -16.13 18.60 8.53
N TYR A 54 -15.06 19.24 8.06
CA TYR A 54 -15.16 20.47 7.27
C TYR A 54 -15.52 20.22 5.81
N LEU A 55 -14.95 19.18 5.20
CA LEU A 55 -15.15 18.83 3.79
C LEU A 55 -16.37 17.94 3.56
N GLU A 56 -17.02 17.47 4.64
CA GLU A 56 -18.18 16.56 4.58
C GLU A 56 -17.91 15.26 3.77
N ARG A 57 -16.64 14.82 3.71
CA ARG A 57 -16.19 13.60 3.00
C ARG A 57 -15.85 12.48 3.95
N SER A 58 -16.09 11.23 3.59
CA SER A 58 -15.67 10.08 4.39
C SER A 58 -14.14 9.97 4.54
N PHE A 59 -13.66 9.21 5.53
CA PHE A 59 -12.22 8.93 5.67
C PHE A 59 -11.63 8.23 4.44
N GLU A 60 -12.40 7.38 3.77
CA GLU A 60 -11.96 6.65 2.57
C GLU A 60 -11.74 7.57 1.38
N GLU A 61 -12.59 8.60 1.24
CA GLU A 61 -12.45 9.65 0.24
C GLU A 61 -11.29 10.61 0.56
N LEU A 62 -10.88 10.71 1.83
CA LEU A 62 -9.85 11.66 2.25
C LEU A 62 -8.43 11.06 2.32
N LEU A 63 -8.31 9.82 2.83
CA LEU A 63 -7.04 9.16 3.12
C LEU A 63 -6.43 8.48 1.89
N ASN A 64 -5.10 8.42 1.85
CA ASN A 64 -4.40 7.70 0.80
C ASN A 64 -4.61 6.19 0.97
N ASP A 65 -4.65 5.47 -0.15
CA ASP A 65 -4.70 4.01 -0.11
C ASP A 65 -3.45 3.44 0.58
N VAL A 66 -3.64 2.42 1.42
CA VAL A 66 -2.56 1.79 2.19
C VAL A 66 -2.42 0.32 1.77
N CYS A 67 -1.22 -0.06 1.36
CA CYS A 67 -0.87 -1.47 1.19
C CYS A 67 -0.28 -2.01 2.50
N LEU A 68 -1.00 -2.92 3.16
CA LEU A 68 -0.55 -3.55 4.42
C LEU A 68 0.70 -4.43 4.27
N PHE A 69 1.03 -4.79 3.03
CA PHE A 69 2.18 -5.62 2.69
C PHE A 69 3.39 -4.79 2.30
N ASP A 70 3.27 -3.48 2.05
CA ASP A 70 4.40 -2.71 1.55
C ASP A 70 5.58 -2.74 2.54
N GLY A 71 6.76 -3.11 2.04
CA GLY A 71 7.96 -3.31 2.84
C GLY A 71 7.99 -4.58 3.70
N TYR A 72 6.92 -5.39 3.73
CA TYR A 72 6.91 -6.65 4.47
C TYR A 72 7.89 -7.64 3.84
N SER A 73 8.83 -8.16 4.63
CA SER A 73 9.91 -9.02 4.14
C SER A 73 10.28 -10.07 5.18
N GLY A 74 10.96 -11.12 4.72
CA GLY A 74 11.33 -12.23 5.58
C GLY A 74 12.00 -13.36 4.83
N LYS A 75 12.03 -14.54 5.45
CA LYS A 75 12.55 -15.77 4.87
C LYS A 75 11.55 -16.90 5.00
N TYR A 76 11.36 -17.67 3.93
CA TYR A 76 10.51 -18.84 3.93
C TYR A 76 11.00 -19.86 2.87
N LYS A 77 11.09 -21.15 3.23
CA LYS A 77 11.64 -22.23 2.39
C LYS A 77 12.98 -21.90 1.71
N GLY A 78 13.85 -21.16 2.40
CA GLY A 78 15.15 -20.73 1.88
C GLY A 78 15.11 -19.51 0.96
N TYR A 79 13.93 -19.06 0.55
CA TYR A 79 13.75 -17.79 -0.16
C TYR A 79 13.80 -16.62 0.81
N THR A 80 14.50 -15.55 0.45
CA THR A 80 14.30 -14.23 1.06
C THR A 80 13.26 -13.50 0.24
N TYR A 81 12.18 -13.01 0.84
CA TYR A 81 11.10 -12.35 0.12
C TYR A 81 10.96 -10.88 0.53
N LEU A 82 10.39 -10.09 -0.37
CA LEU A 82 10.04 -8.68 -0.16
C LEU A 82 8.74 -8.37 -0.88
N TRP A 83 7.77 -7.85 -0.15
CA TRP A 83 6.57 -7.24 -0.70
C TRP A 83 6.78 -5.76 -0.96
N LYS A 84 6.20 -5.28 -2.05
CA LYS A 84 6.18 -3.86 -2.39
C LYS A 84 4.85 -3.45 -2.99
N TYR A 85 4.51 -2.19 -2.80
CA TYR A 85 3.42 -1.53 -3.52
C TYR A 85 3.98 -0.67 -4.65
N GLU A 86 3.78 -1.11 -5.89
CA GLU A 86 4.32 -0.45 -7.08
C GLU A 86 3.26 -0.36 -8.17
N ALA A 87 3.07 0.84 -8.74
CA ALA A 87 2.11 1.11 -9.81
C ALA A 87 0.69 0.57 -9.50
N SER A 88 0.18 0.84 -8.29
CA SER A 88 -1.12 0.36 -7.81
C SER A 88 -1.29 -1.16 -7.77
N ASN A 89 -0.18 -1.90 -7.63
CA ASN A 89 -0.19 -3.35 -7.45
C ASN A 89 0.60 -3.74 -6.20
N VAL A 90 0.13 -4.79 -5.54
CA VAL A 90 0.85 -5.50 -4.49
C VAL A 90 1.70 -6.58 -5.16
N VAL A 91 3.01 -6.47 -5.02
CA VAL A 91 3.98 -7.32 -5.72
C VAL A 91 4.85 -8.07 -4.72
N LEU A 92 5.01 -9.38 -4.92
CA LEU A 92 5.91 -10.22 -4.13
C LEU A 92 7.15 -10.57 -4.96
N TYR A 93 8.30 -10.28 -4.38
CA TYR A 93 9.60 -10.65 -4.90
C TYR A 93 10.28 -11.71 -4.04
N ILE A 94 11.07 -12.57 -4.66
CA ILE A 94 12.03 -13.46 -3.98
C ILE A 94 13.45 -13.19 -4.46
N LYS A 95 14.43 -13.34 -3.57
CA LYS A 95 15.85 -13.18 -3.91
C LYS A 95 16.42 -14.49 -4.45
N LYS A 96 17.01 -14.43 -5.65
CA LYS A 96 17.78 -15.51 -6.28
C LYS A 96 19.09 -14.99 -6.84
N ASN A 97 20.18 -15.72 -6.63
CA ASN A 97 21.50 -15.39 -7.20
C ASN A 97 21.92 -13.92 -7.00
N GLY A 98 21.52 -13.32 -5.87
CA GLY A 98 21.80 -11.91 -5.56
C GLY A 98 20.77 -10.90 -6.05
N ALA A 99 19.88 -11.25 -6.97
CA ALA A 99 18.85 -10.36 -7.54
C ALA A 99 17.44 -10.71 -7.03
N TYR A 100 16.50 -9.76 -7.10
CA TYR A 100 15.09 -10.01 -6.81
C TYR A 100 14.35 -10.37 -8.10
N GLU A 101 13.57 -11.44 -8.05
CA GLU A 101 12.67 -11.91 -9.11
C GLU A 101 11.22 -11.75 -8.62
N GLU A 102 10.36 -11.18 -9.46
CA GLU A 102 8.92 -11.06 -9.21
C GLU A 102 8.24 -12.43 -9.36
N ILE A 103 7.41 -12.81 -8.39
CA ILE A 103 6.66 -14.08 -8.44
C ILE A 103 5.15 -13.91 -8.37
N HIS A 104 4.68 -12.71 -8.03
CA HIS A 104 3.26 -12.41 -7.90
C HIS A 104 3.00 -10.91 -8.01
N ARG A 105 1.90 -10.55 -8.68
CA ARG A 105 1.43 -9.18 -8.87
C ARG A 105 -0.08 -9.18 -8.90
N GLU A 106 -0.71 -8.46 -7.98
CA GLU A 106 -2.16 -8.31 -7.93
C GLU A 106 -2.56 -6.88 -7.59
N LYS A 107 -3.68 -6.44 -8.16
CA LYS A 107 -4.23 -5.10 -7.90
C LYS A 107 -4.94 -5.04 -6.54
N TRP A 108 -5.65 -6.10 -6.19
CA TRP A 108 -6.39 -6.23 -4.94
C TRP A 108 -6.25 -7.65 -4.42
N ILE A 109 -5.91 -7.80 -3.14
CA ILE A 109 -5.92 -9.10 -2.48
C ILE A 109 -7.19 -9.18 -1.65
N TYR A 110 -8.10 -10.09 -2.01
CA TYR A 110 -9.28 -10.35 -1.21
C TYR A 110 -8.88 -11.11 0.06
N VAL A 111 -9.19 -10.53 1.22
CA VAL A 111 -8.88 -11.11 2.52
C VAL A 111 -10.19 -11.34 3.28
N PRO A 112 -10.69 -12.58 3.34
CA PRO A 112 -12.04 -12.82 3.84
C PRO A 112 -12.26 -12.52 5.33
N VAL A 113 -11.22 -12.46 6.17
CA VAL A 113 -11.33 -12.20 7.62
C VAL A 113 -9.95 -11.77 8.12
N HIS A 114 -9.82 -10.81 9.04
CA HIS A 114 -8.57 -10.34 9.66
C HIS A 114 -7.77 -11.44 10.39
N PRO A 115 -6.90 -12.22 9.74
CA PRO A 115 -6.10 -13.21 10.43
C PRO A 115 -4.95 -12.44 11.09
N ARG A 116 -4.65 -12.71 12.36
CA ARG A 116 -3.45 -12.17 13.03
C ARG A 116 -2.15 -12.43 12.25
N LYS A 117 -2.17 -13.42 11.33
CA LYS A 117 -1.07 -13.86 10.48
C LYS A 117 -1.36 -13.72 8.98
N LEU A 118 -2.10 -12.69 8.58
CA LEU A 118 -2.47 -12.46 7.18
C LEU A 118 -1.27 -12.53 6.25
N ARG A 119 -0.22 -11.79 6.61
CA ARG A 119 0.91 -11.56 5.75
C ARG A 119 1.74 -12.82 5.59
N GLU A 120 1.94 -13.55 6.68
CA GLU A 120 2.59 -14.85 6.69
C GLU A 120 1.82 -15.84 5.81
N MET A 121 0.53 -16.03 6.06
CA MET A 121 -0.29 -17.02 5.36
C MET A 121 -0.31 -16.78 3.84
N LEU A 122 -0.54 -15.55 3.39
CA LEU A 122 -0.54 -15.24 1.96
C LEU A 122 0.84 -15.38 1.33
N THR A 123 1.89 -14.93 2.04
CA THR A 123 3.27 -15.07 1.56
C THR A 123 3.63 -16.55 1.37
N GLU A 124 3.35 -17.38 2.38
CA GLU A 124 3.63 -18.81 2.35
C GLU A 124 2.85 -19.50 1.24
N THR A 125 1.56 -19.18 1.09
CA THR A 125 0.69 -19.75 0.04
C THR A 125 1.23 -19.43 -1.36
N ILE A 126 1.62 -18.17 -1.60
CA ILE A 126 2.13 -17.76 -2.91
C ILE A 126 3.50 -18.41 -3.20
N ILE A 127 4.39 -18.45 -2.20
CA ILE A 127 5.70 -19.09 -2.36
C ILE A 127 5.55 -20.61 -2.54
N ASP A 128 4.59 -21.24 -1.87
CA ASP A 128 4.32 -22.68 -2.02
C ASP A 128 3.81 -23.01 -3.42
N ALA A 129 2.88 -22.22 -3.96
CA ALA A 129 2.41 -22.35 -5.34
C ALA A 129 3.56 -22.15 -6.34
N TYR A 130 4.44 -21.19 -6.09
CA TYR A 130 5.62 -20.93 -6.90
C TYR A 130 6.62 -22.10 -6.89
N ASP A 131 6.99 -22.60 -5.69
CA ASP A 131 7.93 -23.72 -5.52
C ASP A 131 7.39 -25.00 -6.15
N HIS A 132 6.09 -25.27 -5.99
CA HIS A 132 5.42 -26.39 -6.64
C HIS A 132 5.50 -26.30 -8.16
N LYS A 133 5.18 -25.14 -8.75
CA LYS A 133 5.27 -24.92 -10.20
C LYS A 133 6.70 -25.14 -10.72
N LYS A 134 7.71 -24.62 -10.01
CA LYS A 134 9.12 -24.78 -10.36
C LYS A 134 9.57 -26.25 -10.35
N LYS A 135 9.16 -27.02 -9.33
CA LYS A 135 9.47 -28.46 -9.26
C LYS A 135 8.88 -29.24 -10.42
N VAL A 136 7.62 -28.97 -10.76
CA VAL A 136 6.95 -29.59 -11.91
C VAL A 136 7.68 -29.26 -13.21
N GLU A 137 8.08 -28.01 -13.42
CA GLU A 137 8.85 -27.58 -14.59
C GLU A 137 10.23 -28.27 -14.67
N GLU A 138 10.93 -28.41 -13.54
CA GLU A 138 12.22 -29.12 -13.49
C GLU A 138 12.09 -30.62 -13.80
N GLU A 139 11.03 -31.27 -13.30
CA GLU A 139 10.75 -32.69 -13.61
C GLU A 139 10.38 -32.90 -15.08
N LEU A 140 9.54 -32.03 -15.66
CA LEU A 140 9.23 -32.04 -17.08
C LEU A 140 10.50 -31.92 -17.94
N CYS A 141 11.38 -30.97 -17.62
CA CYS A 141 12.65 -30.82 -18.32
C CYS A 141 13.54 -32.08 -18.25
N ARG A 142 13.53 -32.81 -17.13
CA ARG A 142 14.29 -34.06 -16.97
C ARG A 142 13.70 -35.24 -17.76
N LEU A 143 12.39 -35.25 -18.01
CA LEU A 143 11.69 -36.31 -18.75
C LEU A 143 11.70 -36.09 -20.27
N THR A 144 12.12 -34.91 -20.73
CA THR A 144 12.17 -34.54 -22.17
C THR A 144 13.60 -34.61 -22.75
N ILE A 145 14.55 -35.18 -21.99
CA ILE A 145 15.94 -35.48 -22.38
C ILE A 145 16.10 -37.00 -22.38
#